data_AF-A0ABD1E357-F1
#
_entry.id   AF-A0ABD1E357-F1
#
_cell.length_a   1.000
_cell.length_b   1.000
_cell.length_c   1.000
_cell.angle_alpha   90.00
_cell.angle_beta   90.00
_cell.angle_gamma   90.00
#
_symmetry.space_group_name_H-M   'P 1'
#
loop_
_entity.id
_entity.type
_entity.pdbx_description
1 polymer ?
#
loop_
_entity_poly.entity_id
_entity_poly.type
_entity_poly.pdbx_seq_one_letter_code
_entity_poly.pdbx_strand_id
1 'polypeptide(L)'
;MFRFIHYIVHKTKLLDTIRITFPERGHSYLECDKNLGLVNLNTHMEIPKDWFELLRRSRVRPSPFEVVEVEQEIIKTWDTFLKNEKYRKKCPFPIQKIKQIESVREHPGFVNCKTSYRGTSTQHSITITPKSNKSLTAKNGLEEGEFELPLPAYKDLSSEFALELWLSRNPKKQSEVKKFQNFLLFLKSPWV
;
A
#
# COMPACT_ATOMS: atom_id res chain seq x y z
N MET A 1 -10.93 -1.20 -8.65
CA MET A 1 -10.83 -2.56 -9.25
C MET A 1 -9.55 -3.31 -8.85
N PHE A 2 -8.34 -2.97 -9.31
CA PHE A 2 -7.14 -3.82 -9.04
C PHE A 2 -6.84 -4.06 -7.55
N ARG A 3 -7.03 -3.02 -6.72
CA ARG A 3 -6.91 -3.14 -5.26
C ARG A 3 -7.91 -4.13 -4.67
N PHE A 4 -9.12 -4.18 -5.22
CA PHE A 4 -10.18 -5.07 -4.78
C PHE A 4 -9.88 -6.53 -5.12
N ILE A 5 -9.42 -6.80 -6.34
CA ILE A 5 -8.97 -8.13 -6.78
C ILE A 5 -7.87 -8.64 -5.85
N HIS A 6 -6.87 -7.80 -5.63
CA HIS A 6 -5.77 -8.10 -4.72
C HIS A 6 -6.27 -8.33 -3.27
N TYR A 7 -7.17 -7.46 -2.78
CA TYR A 7 -7.76 -7.58 -1.45
C TYR A 7 -8.47 -8.93 -1.26
N ILE A 8 -9.24 -9.38 -2.25
CA ILE A 8 -9.91 -10.68 -2.19
C ILE A 8 -8.89 -11.82 -2.04
N VAL A 9 -7.90 -11.88 -2.93
CA VAL A 9 -6.93 -12.99 -2.93
C VAL A 9 -6.05 -12.99 -1.67
N HIS A 10 -5.57 -11.83 -1.24
CA HIS A 10 -4.50 -11.76 -0.23
C HIS A 10 -4.99 -11.43 1.18
N LYS A 11 -6.06 -10.63 1.32
CA LYS A 11 -6.60 -10.24 2.64
C LYS A 11 -7.73 -11.14 3.07
N THR A 12 -8.73 -11.33 2.22
CA THR A 12 -9.86 -12.21 2.56
C THR A 12 -9.51 -13.68 2.41
N LYS A 13 -8.50 -14.01 1.59
CA LYS A 13 -8.03 -15.38 1.32
C LYS A 13 -9.15 -16.32 0.83
N LEU A 14 -10.22 -15.76 0.27
CA LEU A 14 -11.36 -16.52 -0.25
C LEU A 14 -10.99 -17.30 -1.52
N LEU A 15 -10.04 -16.78 -2.30
CA LEU A 15 -9.62 -17.34 -3.58
C LEU A 15 -8.09 -17.48 -3.62
N ASP A 16 -7.59 -18.46 -4.38
CA ASP A 16 -6.16 -18.68 -4.60
C ASP A 16 -5.63 -17.82 -5.76
N THR A 17 -6.43 -17.71 -6.82
CA THR A 17 -6.08 -16.95 -8.02
C THR A 17 -7.32 -16.28 -8.61
N ILE A 18 -7.19 -15.00 -8.98
CA ILE A 18 -8.18 -14.31 -9.82
C ILE A 18 -7.50 -13.92 -11.13
N ARG A 19 -8.08 -14.38 -12.24
CA ARG A 19 -7.63 -14.06 -13.60
C ARG A 19 -8.77 -13.45 -14.39
N ILE A 20 -8.55 -12.23 -14.87
CA ILE A 20 -9.50 -11.49 -15.70
C ILE A 20 -8.88 -11.28 -17.06
N THR A 21 -9.57 -11.75 -18.10
CA THR A 21 -9.16 -11.58 -19.49
C THR A 21 -10.13 -10.61 -20.15
N PHE A 22 -9.62 -9.47 -20.61
CA PHE A 22 -10.38 -8.53 -21.42
C PHE A 22 -10.34 -8.98 -22.88
N PRO A 23 -11.49 -9.07 -23.57
CA PRO A 23 -11.54 -9.37 -24.99
C PRO A 23 -10.95 -8.21 -25.83
N GLU A 24 -10.45 -8.54 -27.02
CA GLU A 24 -9.98 -7.53 -27.98
C GLU A 24 -11.15 -6.68 -28.48
N ARG A 25 -10.89 -5.39 -28.68
CA ARG A 25 -11.87 -4.40 -29.14
C ARG A 25 -12.47 -4.88 -30.48
N GLY A 26 -13.77 -5.17 -30.50
CA GLY A 26 -14.46 -5.77 -31.65
C GLY A 26 -15.01 -7.19 -31.41
N HIS A 27 -14.65 -7.82 -30.29
CA HIS A 27 -15.20 -9.11 -29.85
C HIS A 27 -15.95 -8.98 -28.51
N SER A 28 -16.91 -8.06 -28.43
CA SER A 28 -17.78 -7.89 -27.27
C SER A 28 -18.76 -9.06 -27.14
N TYR A 29 -18.26 -10.18 -26.64
CA TYR A 29 -19.04 -11.32 -26.17
C TYR A 29 -18.83 -11.50 -24.66
N LEU A 30 -18.77 -10.40 -23.90
CA LEU A 30 -18.97 -10.51 -22.46
C LEU A 30 -20.47 -10.68 -22.25
N GLU A 31 -20.88 -11.73 -21.54
CA GLU A 31 -22.28 -11.96 -21.19
C GLU A 31 -22.91 -10.73 -20.50
N CYS A 32 -22.10 -9.94 -19.79
CA CYS A 32 -22.52 -8.66 -19.22
C CYS A 32 -22.98 -7.63 -20.28
N ASP A 33 -22.26 -7.50 -21.39
CA ASP A 33 -22.60 -6.55 -22.47
C ASP A 33 -23.85 -7.02 -23.22
N LYS A 34 -23.99 -8.34 -23.40
CA LYS A 34 -25.20 -8.96 -23.96
C LYS A 34 -26.43 -8.67 -23.10
N ASN A 35 -26.29 -8.77 -21.79
CA ASN A 35 -27.36 -8.46 -20.83
C ASN A 35 -27.73 -6.97 -20.84
N LEU A 36 -26.75 -6.07 -20.95
CA LEU A 36 -27.00 -4.63 -21.10
C LEU A 36 -27.71 -4.30 -22.42
N GLY A 37 -27.43 -5.03 -23.50
CA GLY A 37 -28.13 -4.88 -24.77
C GLY A 37 -29.64 -5.18 -24.71
N LEU A 38 -30.11 -5.91 -23.70
CA LEU A 38 -31.54 -6.18 -23.49
C LEU A 38 -32.26 -5.02 -22.78
N VAL A 39 -31.52 -4.06 -22.21
CA VAL A 39 -32.08 -2.94 -21.46
C VAL A 39 -32.44 -1.81 -22.42
N ASN A 40 -33.73 -1.43 -22.45
CA ASN A 40 -34.17 -0.29 -23.25
C ASN A 40 -33.82 1.04 -22.55
N LEU A 41 -32.71 1.66 -22.95
CA LEU A 41 -32.24 2.93 -22.38
C LEU A 41 -33.07 4.15 -22.80
N ASN A 42 -33.96 4.02 -23.78
CA ASN A 42 -34.84 5.12 -24.21
C ASN A 42 -36.07 5.28 -23.31
N THR A 43 -36.21 4.44 -22.29
CA THR A 43 -37.33 4.49 -21.35
C THR A 43 -37.15 5.69 -20.42
N HIS A 44 -38.20 6.49 -20.24
CA HIS A 44 -38.18 7.62 -19.32
C HIS A 44 -38.05 7.12 -17.87
N MET A 45 -37.09 7.69 -17.13
CA MET A 45 -36.81 7.33 -15.73
C MET A 45 -36.47 8.60 -14.95
N GLU A 46 -37.13 8.81 -13.81
CA GLU A 46 -36.90 9.97 -12.93
C GLU A 46 -36.27 9.55 -11.60
N ILE A 47 -36.63 8.38 -11.10
CA ILE A 47 -36.29 7.91 -9.75
C ILE A 47 -35.39 6.67 -9.85
N PRO A 48 -34.43 6.46 -8.92
CA PRO A 48 -33.62 5.22 -8.89
C PRO A 48 -34.44 3.93 -8.83
N LYS A 49 -35.66 3.97 -8.31
CA LYS A 49 -36.57 2.81 -8.32
C LYS A 49 -37.00 2.39 -9.72
N ASP A 50 -37.15 3.36 -10.62
CA ASP A 50 -37.53 3.12 -12.02
C ASP A 50 -36.47 2.29 -12.74
N TRP A 51 -35.20 2.45 -12.36
CA TRP A 51 -34.10 1.64 -12.86
C TRP A 51 -34.26 0.16 -12.48
N PHE A 52 -34.67 -0.15 -11.25
CA PHE A 52 -34.89 -1.54 -10.84
C PHE A 52 -36.05 -2.18 -11.62
N GLU A 53 -37.12 -1.43 -11.85
CA GLU A 53 -38.24 -1.88 -12.65
C GLU A 53 -37.85 -2.11 -14.11
N LEU A 54 -37.10 -1.19 -14.72
CA LEU A 54 -36.60 -1.34 -16.07
C LEU A 54 -35.72 -2.59 -16.23
N LEU A 55 -34.79 -2.80 -15.29
CA LEU A 55 -33.90 -3.97 -15.29
C LEU A 55 -34.66 -5.29 -15.05
N ARG A 56 -35.74 -5.27 -14.27
CA ARG A 56 -36.61 -6.45 -14.10
C ARG A 56 -37.40 -6.75 -15.37
N ARG A 57 -37.90 -5.72 -16.05
CA ARG A 57 -38.66 -5.85 -17.30
C ARG A 57 -37.80 -6.30 -18.47
N SER A 58 -36.52 -5.93 -18.51
CA SER A 58 -35.58 -6.32 -19.56
C SER A 58 -35.15 -7.79 -19.53
N ARG A 59 -35.57 -8.58 -18.53
CA ARG A 59 -35.36 -10.04 -18.43
C ARG A 59 -36.06 -10.86 -19.55
N VAL A 60 -36.50 -10.26 -20.64
CA VAL A 60 -37.39 -10.91 -21.61
C VAL A 60 -36.75 -12.18 -22.17
N ARG A 61 -37.41 -13.29 -21.82
CA ARG A 61 -37.21 -14.72 -22.13
C ARG A 61 -36.05 -15.08 -23.08
N PRO A 62 -35.07 -15.90 -22.64
CA PRO A 62 -34.93 -16.51 -21.31
C PRO A 62 -34.51 -15.49 -20.25
N SER A 63 -34.77 -15.76 -18.96
CA SER A 63 -34.36 -14.89 -17.85
C SER A 63 -32.83 -14.83 -17.76
N PRO A 64 -32.18 -13.77 -18.26
CA PRO A 64 -30.74 -13.83 -18.50
C PRO A 64 -29.94 -13.47 -17.24
N PHE A 65 -30.55 -12.75 -16.29
CA PHE A 65 -29.90 -12.31 -15.05
C PHE A 65 -30.92 -12.03 -13.94
N GLU A 66 -30.46 -12.06 -12.69
CA GLU A 66 -31.21 -11.69 -11.49
C GLU A 66 -30.89 -10.25 -11.08
N VAL A 67 -31.91 -9.50 -10.66
CA VAL A 67 -31.77 -8.11 -10.22
C VAL A 67 -31.87 -8.08 -8.71
N VAL A 68 -30.73 -7.84 -8.06
CA VAL A 68 -30.62 -7.65 -6.61
C VAL A 68 -30.52 -6.15 -6.32
N GLU A 69 -31.41 -5.64 -5.47
CA GLU A 69 -31.35 -4.25 -5.00
C GLU A 69 -30.23 -4.13 -3.96
N VAL A 70 -29.33 -3.16 -4.16
CA VAL A 70 -28.16 -2.96 -3.31
C VAL A 70 -28.06 -1.48 -2.97
N GLU A 71 -27.81 -1.18 -1.69
CA GLU A 71 -27.59 0.19 -1.24
C GLU A 71 -26.26 0.74 -1.78
N GLN A 72 -26.26 2.01 -2.22
CA GLN A 72 -25.06 2.66 -2.76
C GLN A 72 -23.92 2.74 -1.74
N GLU A 73 -24.28 2.76 -0.44
CA GLU A 73 -23.33 2.78 0.67
C GLU A 73 -22.38 1.59 0.62
N ILE A 74 -22.86 0.41 0.21
CA ILE A 74 -22.04 -0.79 0.09
C ILE A 74 -20.86 -0.54 -0.86
N ILE A 75 -21.09 0.11 -2.01
CA ILE A 75 -20.04 0.38 -3.01
C ILE A 75 -19.12 1.52 -2.56
N LYS A 76 -19.68 2.63 -2.06
CA LYS A 76 -18.91 3.78 -1.57
C LYS A 76 -17.99 3.40 -0.39
N THR A 77 -18.43 2.44 0.42
CA THR A 77 -17.65 1.89 1.53
C THR A 77 -16.39 1.20 1.05
N TRP A 78 -16.40 0.52 -0.10
CA TRP A 78 -15.20 -0.12 -0.64
C TRP A 78 -14.13 0.88 -1.05
N ASP A 79 -14.49 2.05 -1.59
CA ASP A 79 -13.50 3.06 -1.99
C ASP A 79 -12.80 3.70 -0.79
N THR A 80 -13.53 3.97 0.30
CA THR A 80 -12.93 4.45 1.55
C THR A 80 -12.14 3.35 2.23
N PHE A 81 -12.69 2.14 2.30
CA PHE A 81 -12.04 0.97 2.87
C PHE A 81 -10.71 0.63 2.17
N LEU A 82 -10.70 0.58 0.85
CA LEU A 82 -9.49 0.29 0.06
C LEU A 82 -8.50 1.46 0.01
N LYS A 83 -8.89 2.68 0.41
CA LYS A 83 -7.95 3.80 0.60
C LYS A 83 -7.19 3.69 1.92
N ASN A 84 -7.81 3.11 2.95
CA ASN A 84 -7.19 2.93 4.26
C ASN A 84 -6.12 1.81 4.24
N GLU A 85 -6.23 0.88 3.30
CA GLU A 85 -5.20 -0.14 3.08
C GLU A 85 -3.93 0.43 2.42
N LYS A 86 -2.80 -0.29 2.56
CA LYS A 86 -1.46 0.10 2.06
C LYS A 86 -1.31 -0.02 0.54
N TYR A 87 -2.25 0.53 -0.23
CA TYR A 87 -2.22 0.51 -1.69
C TYR A 87 -1.63 1.79 -2.29
N ARG A 88 -0.96 1.65 -3.44
CA ARG A 88 -0.49 2.81 -4.21
C ARG A 88 -1.67 3.65 -4.68
N LYS A 89 -1.60 4.98 -4.44
CA LYS A 89 -2.67 5.94 -4.81
C LYS A 89 -2.93 5.99 -6.32
N LYS A 90 -1.87 5.97 -7.14
CA LYS A 90 -1.95 5.93 -8.61
C LYS A 90 -1.75 4.50 -9.11
N CYS A 91 -2.45 4.15 -10.18
CA CYS A 91 -2.24 2.87 -10.86
C CYS A 91 -0.81 2.83 -11.44
N PRO A 92 -0.01 1.77 -11.18
CA PRO A 92 1.39 1.71 -11.58
C PRO A 92 1.59 1.43 -13.08
N PHE A 93 0.52 1.15 -13.82
CA PHE A 93 0.55 0.80 -15.24
C PHE A 93 -0.64 1.44 -16.00
N PRO A 94 -0.51 1.61 -17.33
CA PRO A 94 -1.61 2.11 -18.16
C PRO A 94 -2.69 1.04 -18.34
N ILE A 95 -3.91 1.35 -17.91
CA ILE A 95 -5.04 0.40 -17.89
C ILE A 95 -5.49 0.00 -19.31
N GLN A 96 -5.52 0.96 -20.24
CA GLN A 96 -6.10 0.79 -21.58
C GLN A 96 -5.42 -0.29 -22.44
N LYS A 97 -4.15 -0.61 -22.17
CA LYS A 97 -3.37 -1.56 -22.97
C LYS A 97 -3.42 -2.99 -22.44
N ILE A 98 -4.04 -3.20 -21.28
CA ILE A 98 -4.02 -4.49 -20.59
C ILE A 98 -5.12 -5.38 -21.12
N LYS A 99 -4.73 -6.60 -21.52
CA LYS A 99 -5.64 -7.65 -21.99
C LYS A 99 -5.86 -8.73 -20.94
N GLN A 100 -4.94 -8.91 -20.00
CA GLN A 100 -5.13 -9.87 -18.91
C GLN A 100 -4.59 -9.31 -17.60
N ILE A 101 -5.31 -9.56 -16.52
CA ILE A 101 -4.89 -9.28 -15.15
C ILE A 101 -4.94 -10.59 -14.38
N GLU A 102 -3.93 -10.84 -13.57
CA GLU A 102 -3.86 -12.02 -12.73
C GLU A 102 -3.27 -11.67 -11.36
N SER A 103 -3.97 -12.07 -10.31
CA SER A 103 -3.50 -11.96 -8.92
C SER A 103 -3.41 -13.38 -8.37
N VAL A 104 -2.20 -13.80 -8.00
CA VAL A 104 -1.90 -15.14 -7.48
C VAL A 104 -1.45 -14.99 -6.04
N ARG A 105 -1.93 -15.87 -5.15
CA ARG A 105 -1.60 -15.85 -3.71
C ARG A 105 -0.10 -15.79 -3.40
N GLU A 106 0.72 -16.43 -4.22
CA GLU A 106 2.18 -16.55 -4.09
C GLU A 106 2.92 -15.21 -3.99
N HIS A 107 2.39 -14.17 -4.66
CA HIS A 107 3.07 -12.87 -4.76
C HIS A 107 2.20 -11.73 -4.19
N PRO A 108 2.11 -11.58 -2.86
CA PRO A 108 1.15 -10.70 -2.17
C PRO A 108 1.42 -9.19 -2.27
N GLY A 109 2.46 -8.78 -3.00
CA GLY A 109 2.72 -7.36 -3.27
C GLY A 109 2.43 -6.94 -4.71
N PHE A 110 2.12 -7.91 -5.57
CA PHE A 110 2.17 -7.74 -7.00
C PHE A 110 0.90 -8.22 -7.69
N VAL A 111 0.62 -7.64 -8.84
CA VAL A 111 -0.35 -8.15 -9.80
C VAL A 111 0.34 -8.30 -11.15
N ASN A 112 0.05 -9.43 -11.78
CA ASN A 112 0.57 -9.77 -13.09
C ASN A 112 -0.39 -9.19 -14.15
N CYS A 113 0.15 -8.48 -15.11
CA CYS A 113 -0.59 -7.91 -16.22
C CYS A 113 -0.02 -8.44 -17.54
N LYS A 114 -0.87 -8.66 -18.54
CA LYS A 114 -0.43 -8.91 -19.92
C LYS A 114 -1.01 -7.87 -20.86
N THR A 115 -0.15 -7.37 -21.74
CA THR A 115 -0.53 -6.44 -22.82
C THR A 115 -0.98 -7.19 -24.08
N SER A 116 -0.50 -8.43 -24.28
CA SER A 116 -0.84 -9.29 -25.42
C SER A 116 -1.22 -10.69 -24.93
N TYR A 117 -2.15 -11.38 -25.60
CA TYR A 117 -2.60 -12.72 -25.20
C TYR A 117 -1.48 -13.76 -25.22
N ARG A 118 -0.58 -13.65 -26.20
CA ARG A 118 0.61 -14.49 -26.33
C ARG A 118 1.85 -13.88 -25.67
N GLY A 119 1.71 -12.71 -25.06
CA GLY A 119 2.82 -11.97 -24.47
C GLY A 119 3.21 -12.45 -23.08
N THR A 120 4.44 -12.11 -22.68
CA THR A 120 4.95 -12.32 -21.33
C THR A 120 4.17 -11.46 -20.32
N SER A 121 3.90 -12.03 -19.14
CA SER A 121 3.32 -11.29 -18.02
C SER A 121 4.33 -10.30 -17.44
N THR A 122 3.91 -9.04 -17.28
CA THR A 122 4.65 -8.03 -16.53
C THR A 122 4.11 -7.97 -15.11
N GLN A 123 5.01 -8.00 -14.13
CA GLN A 123 4.64 -7.92 -12.72
C GLN A 123 4.68 -6.47 -12.24
N HIS A 124 3.60 -6.01 -11.61
CA HIS A 124 3.51 -4.64 -11.11
C HIS A 124 3.18 -4.60 -9.62
N SER A 125 3.93 -3.79 -8.86
CA SER A 125 3.68 -3.63 -7.42
C SER A 125 2.45 -2.75 -7.17
N ILE A 126 1.49 -3.27 -6.40
CA ILE A 126 0.24 -2.57 -6.07
C ILE A 126 0.22 -2.06 -4.64
N THR A 127 0.92 -2.75 -3.74
CA THR A 127 1.11 -2.31 -2.36
C THR A 127 2.26 -1.31 -2.27
N ILE A 128 2.14 -0.37 -1.33
CA ILE A 128 3.26 0.47 -0.92
C ILE A 128 4.18 -0.41 -0.09
N THR A 129 5.34 -0.77 -0.62
CA THR A 129 6.40 -1.31 0.22
C THR A 129 6.71 -0.26 1.28
N PRO A 130 6.75 -0.63 2.58
CA PRO A 130 7.28 0.30 3.56
C PRO A 130 8.67 0.69 3.04
N LYS A 131 8.93 1.99 2.92
CA LYS A 131 10.31 2.44 2.85
C LYS A 131 10.90 1.83 4.12
N SER A 132 11.74 0.81 3.97
CA SER A 132 12.68 0.52 5.02
C SER A 132 13.26 1.88 5.32
N ASN A 133 13.03 2.39 6.53
CA ASN A 133 13.97 3.31 7.10
C ASN A 133 15.24 2.47 7.06
N LYS A 134 15.99 2.56 5.96
CA LYS A 134 17.43 2.40 6.02
C LYS A 134 17.74 3.34 7.15
N SER A 135 17.96 2.76 8.33
CA SER A 135 18.68 3.41 9.38
C SER A 135 19.78 4.19 8.69
N LEU A 136 20.10 5.36 9.21
CA LEU A 136 21.21 6.18 8.75
C LEU A 136 22.57 5.41 8.76
N THR A 137 22.59 4.12 9.07
CA THR A 137 23.68 3.14 8.97
C THR A 137 23.61 2.22 7.74
N ALA A 138 23.52 2.79 6.52
CA ALA A 138 23.88 2.03 5.32
C ALA A 138 24.34 2.96 4.19
N LYS A 139 25.26 3.87 4.51
CA LYS A 139 26.27 4.29 3.55
C LYS A 139 27.58 3.68 4.02
N ASN A 140 28.05 2.74 3.22
CA ASN A 140 29.34 2.07 3.26
C ASN A 140 29.37 0.92 4.28
N GLY A 141 29.60 -0.30 3.79
CA GLY A 141 30.15 -1.33 4.64
C GLY A 141 31.44 -0.80 5.26
N LEU A 142 31.67 -1.14 6.52
CA LEU A 142 32.91 -0.84 7.23
C LEU A 142 34.10 -1.16 6.32
N GLU A 143 35.06 -0.24 6.21
CA GLU A 143 36.25 -0.51 5.41
C GLU A 143 37.07 -1.65 6.04
N GLU A 144 37.96 -2.25 5.26
CA GLU A 144 38.77 -3.38 5.72
C GLU A 144 39.63 -2.96 6.92
N GLY A 145 39.29 -3.46 8.12
CA GLY A 145 39.94 -3.11 9.39
C GLY A 145 39.09 -2.31 10.37
N GLU A 146 37.88 -1.88 9.99
CA GLU A 146 36.92 -1.25 10.90
C GLU A 146 35.92 -2.27 11.47
N PHE A 147 35.51 -2.08 12.73
CA PHE A 147 34.51 -2.92 13.38
C PHE A 147 33.47 -2.07 14.10
N GLU A 148 32.23 -2.55 14.14
CA GLU A 148 31.18 -1.92 14.95
C GLU A 148 31.40 -2.25 16.43
N LEU A 149 31.61 -1.20 17.24
CA LEU A 149 31.65 -1.35 18.69
C LEU A 149 30.28 -1.84 19.20
N PRO A 150 30.23 -2.92 20.00
CA PRO A 150 28.99 -3.38 20.59
C PRO A 150 28.39 -2.29 21.48
N LEU A 151 27.06 -2.27 21.54
CA LEU A 151 26.33 -1.36 22.42
C LEU A 151 26.89 -1.46 23.85
N PRO A 152 27.18 -0.33 24.52
CA PRO A 152 27.82 -0.35 25.82
C PRO A 152 27.00 -1.18 26.82
N ALA A 153 27.68 -2.11 27.50
CA ALA A 153 27.05 -3.09 28.38
C ALA A 153 26.36 -2.48 29.61
N TYR A 154 26.69 -1.23 29.96
CA TYR A 154 26.12 -0.54 31.12
C TYR A 154 25.14 0.54 30.66
N LYS A 155 23.85 0.21 30.62
CA LYS A 155 22.77 1.17 30.33
C LYS A 155 22.51 2.15 31.49
N ASP A 156 22.99 1.82 32.69
CA ASP A 156 22.60 2.52 33.92
C ASP A 156 23.73 3.35 34.55
N LEU A 157 24.92 3.42 33.92
CA LEU A 157 25.92 4.40 34.37
C LEU A 157 25.47 5.78 33.87
N SER A 158 25.06 6.64 34.80
CA SER A 158 24.85 8.05 34.49
C SER A 158 26.10 8.62 33.83
N SER A 159 25.92 9.43 32.78
CA SER A 159 27.01 10.04 32.02
C SER A 159 27.99 10.82 32.90
N GLU A 160 27.53 11.27 34.07
CA GLU A 160 28.33 11.95 35.09
C GLU A 160 29.39 11.05 35.71
N PHE A 161 29.05 9.81 36.07
CA PHE A 161 30.00 8.90 36.72
C PHE A 161 31.13 8.47 35.77
N ALA A 162 30.82 8.27 34.49
CA ALA A 162 31.80 7.97 33.46
C ALA A 162 32.77 9.15 33.22
N LEU A 163 32.26 10.38 33.26
CA LEU A 163 33.06 11.60 33.16
C LEU A 163 33.98 11.77 34.37
N GLU A 164 33.49 11.53 35.58
CA GLU A 164 34.31 11.60 36.80
C GLU A 164 35.43 10.56 36.80
N LEU A 165 35.12 9.31 36.41
CA LEU A 165 36.12 8.24 36.33
C LEU A 165 37.21 8.56 35.29
N TRP A 166 36.82 9.17 34.16
CA TRP A 166 37.75 9.57 33.11
C TRP A 166 38.63 10.77 33.52
N LEU A 167 38.06 11.74 34.24
CA LEU A 167 38.76 12.91 34.78
C LEU A 167 39.72 12.55 35.93
N SER A 168 39.37 11.54 36.74
CA SER A 168 40.25 10.97 37.77
C SER A 168 41.51 10.38 37.14
N ARG A 169 41.39 9.72 35.99
CA ARG A 169 42.51 9.12 35.25
C ARG A 169 43.35 10.13 34.46
N ASN A 170 42.86 11.35 34.23
CA ASN A 170 43.54 12.36 33.41
C ASN A 170 43.57 13.74 34.11
N PRO A 171 44.37 13.91 35.18
CA PRO A 171 44.35 15.10 36.02
C PRO A 171 44.74 16.39 35.27
N LYS A 172 45.56 16.28 34.21
CA LYS A 172 45.99 17.44 33.40
C LYS A 172 44.86 18.11 32.63
N LYS A 173 43.74 17.41 32.39
CA LYS A 173 42.58 17.93 31.64
C LYS A 173 41.43 18.42 32.54
N GLN A 174 41.56 18.29 33.86
CA GLN A 174 40.51 18.71 34.80
C GLN A 174 40.24 20.22 34.79
N SER A 175 41.26 21.04 34.58
CA SER A 175 41.12 22.51 34.55
C SER A 175 40.34 23.00 33.34
N GLU A 176 40.47 22.35 32.18
CA GLU A 176 39.72 22.68 30.96
C GLU A 176 38.28 22.22 31.02
N VAL A 177 38.03 21.02 31.58
CA VAL A 177 36.67 20.49 31.71
C VAL A 177 35.87 21.26 32.78
N LYS A 178 36.50 21.71 33.87
CA LYS A 178 35.87 22.62 34.85
C LYS A 178 35.48 23.98 34.24
N LYS A 179 36.28 24.53 33.32
CA LYS A 179 35.91 25.75 32.58
C LYS A 179 34.66 25.53 31.72
N PHE A 180 34.56 24.37 31.07
CA PHE A 180 33.42 24.02 30.23
C PHE A 180 32.15 23.72 31.03
N GLN A 181 32.26 23.05 32.19
CA GLN A 181 31.13 22.83 33.10
C GLN A 181 30.62 24.14 33.71
N ASN A 182 31.51 25.05 34.14
CA ASN A 182 31.11 26.37 34.63
C ASN A 182 30.44 27.22 33.53
N PHE A 183 30.89 27.08 32.27
CA PHE A 183 30.25 27.73 31.12
C PHE A 183 28.84 27.17 30.84
N LEU A 184 28.64 25.86 30.98
CA LEU A 184 27.33 25.24 30.82
C LEU A 184 26.37 25.53 31.99
N LEU A 185 26.89 25.66 33.21
CA LEU A 185 26.11 26.13 34.37
C LEU A 185 25.73 27.61 34.23
N PHE A 186 26.63 28.46 33.72
CA PHE A 186 26.34 29.86 33.39
C PHE A 186 25.23 30.00 32.34
N LEU A 187 25.18 29.11 31.35
CA LEU A 187 24.11 29.08 30.34
C LEU A 187 22.78 28.54 30.87
N LYS A 188 22.78 27.81 32.00
CA LYS A 188 21.57 27.26 32.64
C LYS A 188 21.07 28.09 33.82
N SER A 189 21.81 29.09 34.28
CA SER A 189 21.29 30.06 35.24
C SER A 189 20.23 30.94 34.58
N PRO A 190 19.02 31.06 35.13
CA PRO A 190 18.06 32.05 34.67
C PRO A 190 18.61 33.42 35.06
N TRP A 191 19.00 34.20 34.06
CA TRP A 191 19.37 35.59 34.26
C TRP A 191 18.19 36.33 34.90
N VAL A 192 18.47 37.08 35.98
CA VAL A 192 17.58 38.08 36.58
C VAL A 192 17.13 39.07 35.51
#